data_AF-A0A396S0G4-F1
#
_entry.id   AF-A0A396S0G4-F1
#
_cell.length_a   1.000
_cell.length_b   1.000
_cell.length_c   1.000
_cell.angle_alpha   90.00
_cell.angle_beta   90.00
_cell.angle_gamma   90.00
#
_symmetry.space_group_name_H-M   'P 1'
#
loop_
_entity.id
_entity.type
_entity.pdbx_description
1 polymer ?
#
loop_
_entity_poly.entity_id
_entity_poly.type
_entity_poly.pdbx_seq_one_letter_code
_entity_poly.pdbx_strand_id
1 'polypeptide(L)'
;MRWLKPDSPHHLPLHDWQQSLLAGDWERALALESGRMPAALREQLQRLPAVDNQPGMHALLERLEALNRHTLQAIDQVEGSLAEISARSGEQLTFLNQTRGFLGDSSHSAEQLRTEMDLELQATQGFFSQQFAELVEAIEARSQGSRGVIDAIDNIGRTVQLLSINAAIEAAHAGESGRGFAVVAQEIRELALRTQDNVQKAYEQIDLSPLAGQLEEMLKTAETQLAMLGQRVSESLQTLHGLLDRMAEHLGQIETNNRVIAAGVTIGEAGDQHLRSRTNWSLDLLHDLQDIQRSDGAQNMQRLLNEEKLQLQHDYDRLADIRQRGEVRIAIEPHFKGLSFRTAPGAALVGLDADLARAFANWLGVKCQFVEYPWDRCLQLLEAGPQRREREADLVWSALPPMPEYQQVAFSNPYVFLPYILAKRAGDTRIRGIDDLQDKVLGCINDPAALETLAARGLRWQANRQQAGGRIALANLLAYNDQSQIHDCLADGVVDAFAVDLPIYHWACHGPDSPWRGKLEILPGNLSPQLWFYSAAVANQPGSTSLLKAINQFIDEFRPSASYRELITRWLGHGYDDPNWHFSPGVQSLSTLEDSL
;
A
#
# COMPACT_ATOMS: atom_id res chain seq x y z
N MET A 1 -2.87 -17.62 -16.14
CA MET A 1 -2.00 -18.05 -15.02
C MET A 1 -0.82 -18.88 -15.51
N ARG A 2 0.36 -18.28 -15.77
CA ARG A 2 1.56 -19.05 -16.15
C ARG A 2 2.85 -18.54 -15.49
N TRP A 3 2.78 -18.18 -14.20
CA TRP A 3 3.97 -17.97 -13.36
C TRP A 3 3.76 -18.57 -11.97
N LEU A 4 3.53 -19.87 -11.92
CA LEU A 4 3.99 -20.73 -10.84
C LEU A 4 4.66 -21.93 -11.53
N LYS A 5 5.91 -22.20 -11.16
CA LYS A 5 6.65 -23.38 -11.61
C LYS A 5 5.85 -24.67 -11.32
N PRO A 6 6.11 -25.78 -12.05
CA PRO A 6 5.30 -27.01 -12.06
C PRO A 6 5.20 -27.79 -10.74
N ASP A 7 5.77 -27.27 -9.65
CA ASP A 7 5.92 -27.97 -8.37
C ASP A 7 5.18 -27.28 -7.20
N SER A 8 4.21 -26.39 -7.47
CA SER A 8 3.26 -25.93 -6.43
C SER A 8 2.10 -26.93 -6.30
N PRO A 9 1.89 -27.55 -5.12
CA PRO A 9 0.90 -28.62 -4.93
C PRO A 9 -0.56 -28.13 -4.81
N HIS A 10 -0.89 -26.94 -5.30
CA HIS A 10 -2.17 -26.25 -4.99
C HIS A 10 -3.03 -25.85 -6.18
N HIS A 11 -2.66 -26.24 -7.40
CA HIS A 11 -3.70 -26.59 -8.38
C HIS A 11 -3.84 -28.09 -8.30
N LEU A 12 -4.80 -28.57 -7.52
CA LEU A 12 -5.24 -29.95 -7.73
C LEU A 12 -5.83 -29.95 -9.14
N PRO A 13 -5.20 -30.62 -10.13
CA PRO A 13 -5.93 -30.91 -11.36
C PRO A 13 -7.27 -31.52 -10.94
N LEU A 14 -8.36 -31.11 -11.59
CA LEU A 14 -9.66 -31.75 -11.39
C LEU A 14 -9.39 -33.26 -11.34
N HIS A 15 -9.68 -33.87 -10.19
CA HIS A 15 -9.41 -35.29 -10.02
C HIS A 15 -10.12 -36.04 -11.15
N ASP A 16 -9.57 -37.17 -11.58
CA ASP A 16 -10.16 -37.90 -12.71
C ASP A 16 -11.65 -38.18 -12.50
N TRP A 17 -12.08 -38.31 -11.23
CA TRP A 17 -13.50 -38.41 -10.88
C TRP A 17 -14.30 -37.12 -11.09
N GLN A 18 -13.73 -35.95 -10.80
CA GLN A 18 -14.35 -34.64 -11.07
C GLN A 18 -14.43 -34.39 -12.58
N GLN A 19 -13.38 -34.74 -13.34
CA GLN A 19 -13.41 -34.65 -14.81
C GLN A 19 -14.47 -35.58 -15.42
N SER A 20 -14.61 -36.79 -14.87
CA SER A 20 -15.64 -37.74 -15.32
C SER A 20 -17.05 -37.24 -14.99
N LEU A 21 -17.24 -36.59 -13.83
CA LEU A 21 -18.49 -35.92 -13.47
C LEU A 21 -18.81 -34.76 -14.42
N LEU A 22 -17.83 -33.91 -14.73
CA LEU A 22 -17.95 -32.81 -15.69
C LEU A 22 -18.21 -33.28 -17.13
N ALA A 23 -17.84 -34.53 -17.44
CA ALA A 23 -18.12 -35.17 -18.72
C ALA A 23 -19.47 -35.92 -18.74
N GLY A 24 -20.27 -35.85 -17.66
CA GLY A 24 -21.53 -36.58 -17.51
C GLY A 24 -21.36 -38.08 -17.27
N ASP A 25 -20.13 -38.58 -17.11
CA ASP A 25 -19.80 -40.00 -16.90
C ASP A 25 -19.69 -40.31 -15.40
N TRP A 26 -20.86 -40.35 -14.75
CA TRP A 26 -20.98 -40.53 -13.30
C TRP A 26 -20.55 -41.94 -12.84
N GLU A 27 -20.71 -42.98 -13.66
CA GLU A 27 -20.21 -44.32 -13.38
C GLU A 27 -18.69 -44.34 -13.29
N ARG A 28 -18.02 -43.67 -14.24
CA ARG A 28 -16.57 -43.51 -14.23
C ARG A 28 -16.10 -42.64 -13.08
N ALA A 29 -16.84 -41.57 -12.74
CA ALA A 29 -16.54 -40.74 -11.57
C ALA A 29 -16.60 -41.55 -10.27
N LEU A 30 -17.58 -42.43 -10.14
CA LEU A 30 -17.73 -43.35 -9.00
C LEU A 30 -16.64 -44.42 -8.92
N ALA A 31 -16.16 -44.88 -10.08
CA ALA A 31 -15.10 -45.87 -10.19
C ALA A 31 -13.69 -45.30 -9.88
N LEU A 32 -13.51 -43.98 -10.03
CA LEU A 32 -12.22 -43.30 -9.86
C LEU A 32 -11.99 -42.82 -8.41
N GLU A 33 -10.85 -43.23 -7.85
CA GLU A 33 -10.27 -42.88 -6.55
C GLU A 33 -11.23 -42.78 -5.34
N SER A 34 -11.44 -43.94 -4.68
CA SER A 34 -12.23 -44.21 -3.48
C SER A 34 -11.83 -43.44 -2.19
N GLY A 35 -10.90 -42.48 -2.23
CA GLY A 35 -10.42 -41.73 -1.05
C GLY A 35 -10.65 -40.21 -1.03
N ARG A 36 -10.83 -39.56 -2.19
CA ARG A 36 -10.82 -38.09 -2.29
C ARG A 36 -12.18 -37.43 -2.60
N MET A 37 -13.14 -38.20 -3.12
CA MET A 37 -14.53 -37.74 -3.22
C MET A 37 -15.13 -37.65 -1.81
N PRO A 38 -15.75 -36.51 -1.42
CA PRO A 38 -16.41 -36.39 -0.11
C PRO A 38 -17.36 -37.57 0.11
N ALA A 39 -17.28 -38.23 1.28
CA ALA A 39 -18.03 -39.46 1.54
C ALA A 39 -19.55 -39.27 1.35
N ALA A 40 -20.08 -38.10 1.72
CA ALA A 40 -21.47 -37.73 1.49
C ALA A 40 -21.82 -37.65 0.00
N LEU A 41 -20.97 -37.03 -0.83
CA LEU A 41 -21.18 -36.93 -2.28
C LEU A 41 -21.09 -38.32 -2.93
N ARG A 42 -20.16 -39.17 -2.51
CA ARG A 42 -20.04 -40.54 -3.03
C ARG A 42 -21.27 -41.38 -2.70
N GLU A 43 -21.72 -41.36 -1.44
CA GLU A 43 -22.91 -42.07 -1.00
C GLU A 43 -24.16 -41.57 -1.74
N GLN A 44 -24.19 -40.28 -2.12
CA GLN A 44 -25.25 -39.68 -2.92
C GLN A 44 -25.20 -40.09 -4.40
N LEU A 45 -24.01 -40.08 -5.04
CA LEU A 45 -23.83 -40.51 -6.42
C LEU A 45 -24.11 -42.00 -6.61
N GLN A 46 -23.74 -42.85 -5.64
CA GLN A 46 -24.06 -44.29 -5.64
C GLN A 46 -25.56 -44.59 -5.56
N ARG A 47 -26.37 -43.59 -5.15
CA ARG A 47 -27.82 -43.69 -5.05
C ARG A 47 -28.55 -43.10 -6.26
N LEU A 48 -27.84 -42.52 -7.23
CA LEU A 48 -28.44 -42.07 -8.49
C LEU A 48 -28.71 -43.29 -9.40
N PRO A 49 -29.93 -43.49 -9.90
CA PRO A 49 -30.25 -44.56 -10.84
C PRO A 49 -29.69 -44.26 -12.24
N ALA A 50 -29.59 -45.31 -13.07
CA ALA A 50 -29.35 -45.18 -14.50
C ALA A 50 -30.29 -44.12 -15.10
N VAL A 51 -29.71 -43.07 -15.66
CA VAL A 51 -30.43 -41.93 -16.23
C VAL A 51 -31.26 -42.43 -17.40
N ASP A 52 -32.56 -42.64 -17.17
CA ASP A 52 -33.53 -42.74 -18.25
C ASP A 52 -33.50 -41.40 -19.01
N ASN A 53 -33.52 -41.48 -20.34
CA ASN A 53 -33.15 -40.44 -21.32
C ASN A 53 -34.14 -39.24 -21.35
N GLN A 54 -34.46 -38.65 -20.20
CA GLN A 54 -35.40 -37.53 -20.06
C GLN A 54 -34.63 -36.19 -20.01
N PRO A 55 -34.85 -35.27 -20.98
CA PRO A 55 -34.12 -34.01 -21.08
C PRO A 55 -34.29 -33.10 -19.85
N GLY A 56 -35.42 -33.21 -19.13
CA GLY A 56 -35.64 -32.47 -17.89
C GLY A 56 -34.72 -32.89 -16.74
N MET A 57 -34.47 -34.20 -16.59
CA MET A 57 -33.52 -34.69 -15.58
C MET A 57 -32.10 -34.20 -15.89
N HIS A 58 -31.71 -34.25 -17.16
CA HIS A 58 -30.39 -33.78 -17.60
C HIS A 58 -30.15 -32.30 -17.27
N ALA A 59 -31.09 -31.40 -17.60
CA ALA A 59 -30.93 -29.98 -17.30
C ALA A 59 -30.86 -29.65 -15.79
N LEU A 60 -31.56 -30.40 -14.95
CA LEU A 60 -31.46 -30.25 -13.49
C LEU A 60 -30.12 -30.77 -12.95
N LEU A 61 -29.58 -31.83 -13.55
CA LEU A 61 -28.24 -32.31 -13.23
C LEU A 61 -27.17 -31.33 -13.70
N GLU A 62 -27.30 -30.73 -14.88
CA GLU A 62 -26.42 -29.65 -15.34
C GLU A 62 -26.48 -28.43 -14.41
N ARG A 63 -27.68 -28.06 -13.93
CA ARG A 63 -27.84 -27.02 -12.89
C ARG A 63 -27.06 -27.36 -11.64
N LEU A 64 -27.21 -28.59 -11.16
CA LEU A 64 -26.52 -29.06 -9.95
C LEU A 64 -25.00 -29.04 -10.14
N GLU A 65 -24.52 -29.46 -11.31
CA GLU A 65 -23.11 -29.44 -11.67
C GLU A 65 -22.56 -28.00 -11.71
N ALA A 66 -23.29 -27.07 -12.32
CA ALA A 66 -22.93 -25.66 -12.35
C ALA A 66 -22.85 -25.07 -10.94
N LEU A 67 -23.85 -25.32 -10.08
CA LEU A 67 -23.84 -24.88 -8.68
C LEU A 67 -22.65 -25.45 -7.91
N ASN A 68 -22.30 -26.72 -8.14
CA ASN A 68 -21.14 -27.34 -7.50
C ASN A 68 -19.82 -26.72 -8.00
N ARG A 69 -19.70 -26.47 -9.30
CA ARG A 69 -18.55 -25.75 -9.88
C ARG A 69 -18.42 -24.33 -9.30
N HIS A 70 -19.52 -23.59 -9.18
CA HIS A 70 -19.53 -22.26 -8.55
C HIS A 70 -19.10 -22.33 -7.07
N THR A 71 -19.54 -23.37 -6.35
CA THR A 71 -19.17 -23.60 -4.95
C THR A 71 -17.67 -23.88 -4.82
N LEU A 72 -17.11 -24.74 -5.67
CA LEU A 72 -15.67 -25.04 -5.69
C LEU A 72 -14.84 -23.79 -6.03
N GLN A 73 -15.25 -23.01 -7.04
CA GLN A 73 -14.58 -21.76 -7.39
C GLN A 73 -14.59 -20.75 -6.23
N ALA A 74 -15.70 -20.63 -5.52
CA ALA A 74 -15.81 -19.76 -4.36
C ALA A 74 -14.95 -20.24 -3.18
N ILE A 75 -14.80 -21.56 -2.98
CA ILE A 75 -13.87 -22.13 -1.99
C ILE A 75 -12.43 -21.76 -2.36
N ASP A 76 -12.01 -22.02 -3.59
CA ASP A 76 -10.66 -21.71 -4.08
C ASP A 76 -10.34 -20.22 -3.92
N GLN A 77 -11.31 -19.34 -4.18
CA GLN A 77 -11.15 -17.90 -4.02
C GLN A 77 -10.97 -17.49 -2.55
N VAL A 78 -11.76 -18.07 -1.64
CA VAL A 78 -11.64 -17.81 -0.19
C VAL A 78 -10.29 -18.31 0.32
N GLU A 79 -9.86 -19.52 -0.09
CA GLU A 79 -8.55 -20.06 0.26
C GLU A 79 -7.40 -19.19 -0.25
N GLY A 80 -7.47 -18.74 -1.51
CA GLY A 80 -6.47 -17.83 -2.08
C GLY A 80 -6.38 -16.50 -1.33
N SER A 81 -7.53 -15.91 -0.99
CA SER A 81 -7.59 -14.67 -0.20
C SER A 81 -7.03 -14.85 1.21
N LEU A 82 -7.31 -15.97 1.86
CA LEU A 82 -6.77 -16.30 3.19
C LEU A 82 -5.26 -16.55 3.16
N ALA A 83 -4.76 -17.22 2.12
CA ALA A 83 -3.33 -17.43 1.91
C ALA A 83 -2.59 -16.09 1.71
N GLU A 84 -3.17 -15.18 0.94
CA GLU A 84 -2.61 -13.83 0.75
C GLU A 84 -2.58 -13.02 2.04
N ILE A 85 -3.67 -13.02 2.82
CA ILE A 85 -3.73 -12.36 4.12
C ILE A 85 -2.67 -12.94 5.06
N SER A 86 -2.53 -14.26 5.09
CA SER A 86 -1.54 -14.95 5.92
C SER A 86 -0.12 -14.57 5.52
N ALA A 87 0.17 -14.49 4.21
CA ALA A 87 1.47 -14.07 3.68
C ALA A 87 1.77 -12.61 4.05
N ARG A 88 0.84 -11.68 3.80
CA ARG A 88 0.99 -10.25 4.16
C ARG A 88 1.17 -10.05 5.67
N SER A 89 0.39 -10.78 6.47
CA SER A 89 0.53 -10.77 7.93
C SER A 89 1.90 -11.29 8.38
N GLY A 90 2.43 -12.34 7.74
CA GLY A 90 3.75 -12.88 8.03
C GLY A 90 4.89 -11.90 7.69
N GLU A 91 4.82 -11.24 6.54
CA GLU A 91 5.78 -10.19 6.15
C GLU A 91 5.72 -9.00 7.10
N GLN A 92 4.51 -8.55 7.46
CA GLN A 92 4.32 -7.46 8.42
C GLN A 92 4.89 -7.82 9.80
N LEU A 93 4.69 -9.04 10.30
CA LEU A 93 5.30 -9.49 11.56
C LEU A 93 6.84 -9.48 11.49
N THR A 94 7.41 -9.87 10.36
CA THR A 94 8.85 -9.82 10.14
C THR A 94 9.37 -8.37 10.18
N PHE A 95 8.68 -7.45 9.51
CA PHE A 95 8.99 -6.03 9.53
C PHE A 95 8.86 -5.41 10.93
N LEU A 96 7.81 -5.76 11.67
CA LEU A 96 7.62 -5.32 13.06
C LEU A 96 8.74 -5.81 13.97
N ASN A 97 9.18 -7.07 13.82
CA ASN A 97 10.31 -7.61 14.57
C ASN A 97 11.63 -6.90 14.26
N GLN A 98 11.89 -6.58 12.99
CA GLN A 98 13.06 -5.79 12.60
C GLN A 98 13.00 -4.37 13.19
N THR A 99 11.84 -3.71 13.10
CA THR A 99 11.63 -2.36 13.64
C THR A 99 11.81 -2.35 15.16
N ARG A 100 11.34 -3.39 15.86
CA ARG A 100 11.56 -3.57 17.30
C ARG A 100 13.04 -3.72 17.65
N GLY A 101 13.81 -4.45 16.84
CA GLY A 101 15.27 -4.53 16.97
C GLY A 101 15.92 -3.16 16.87
N PHE A 102 15.62 -2.40 15.81
CA PHE A 102 16.14 -1.04 15.63
C PHE A 102 15.76 -0.08 16.77
N LEU A 103 14.56 -0.18 17.32
CA LEU A 103 14.15 0.62 18.49
C LEU A 103 14.92 0.22 19.76
N GLY A 104 15.15 -1.07 19.97
CA GLY A 104 15.97 -1.56 21.08
C GLY A 104 17.40 -1.02 21.01
N ASP A 105 18.02 -1.10 19.83
CA ASP A 105 19.36 -0.56 19.59
C ASP A 105 19.40 0.96 19.79
N SER A 106 18.39 1.69 19.28
CA SER A 106 18.28 3.14 19.44
C SER A 106 18.12 3.57 20.90
N SER A 107 17.34 2.81 21.68
CA SER A 107 17.18 3.04 23.13
C SER A 107 18.49 2.80 23.88
N HIS A 108 19.22 1.75 23.53
CA HIS A 108 20.54 1.48 24.10
C HIS A 108 21.55 2.59 23.77
N SER A 109 21.60 3.05 22.51
CA SER A 109 22.46 4.16 22.10
C SER A 109 22.12 5.48 22.80
N ALA A 110 20.82 5.76 23.03
CA ALA A 110 20.40 6.95 23.78
C ALA A 110 20.89 6.91 25.24
N GLU A 111 20.86 5.74 25.87
CA GLU A 111 21.32 5.54 27.25
C GLU A 111 22.85 5.63 27.38
N GLN A 112 23.57 5.10 26.38
CA GLN A 112 25.02 5.28 26.28
C GLN A 112 25.40 6.75 26.14
N LEU A 113 24.76 7.48 25.21
CA LEU A 113 24.97 8.91 25.02
C LEU A 113 24.71 9.70 26.30
N ARG A 114 23.66 9.37 27.06
CA ARG A 114 23.39 10.00 28.36
C ARG A 114 24.56 9.85 29.33
N THR A 115 25.10 8.64 29.43
CA THR A 115 26.19 8.32 30.36
C THR A 115 27.50 9.00 29.94
N GLU A 116 27.83 8.96 28.64
CA GLU A 116 29.00 9.64 28.08
C GLU A 116 28.94 11.14 28.32
N MET A 117 27.77 11.73 28.12
CA MET A 117 27.56 13.17 28.33
C MET A 117 27.68 13.61 29.78
N ASP A 118 27.15 12.85 30.74
CA ASP A 118 27.31 13.15 32.15
C ASP A 118 28.79 13.13 32.57
N LEU A 119 29.55 12.15 32.05
CA LEU A 119 31.00 12.06 32.28
C LEU A 119 31.76 13.23 31.66
N GLU A 120 31.45 13.59 30.41
CA GLU A 120 32.09 14.70 29.69
C GLU A 120 31.84 16.04 30.39
N LEU A 121 30.61 16.28 30.88
CA LEU A 121 30.24 17.48 31.62
C LEU A 121 30.99 17.58 32.96
N GLN A 122 31.07 16.48 33.71
CA GLN A 122 31.84 16.42 34.96
C GLN A 122 33.33 16.67 34.71
N ALA A 123 33.90 16.05 33.67
CA ALA A 123 35.29 16.25 33.29
C ALA A 123 35.58 17.71 32.90
N THR A 124 34.68 18.32 32.12
CA THR A 124 34.80 19.73 31.70
C THR A 124 34.71 20.67 32.89
N GLN A 125 33.78 20.43 33.82
CA GLN A 125 33.65 21.22 35.04
C GLN A 125 34.91 21.11 35.92
N GLY A 126 35.44 19.89 36.10
CA GLY A 126 36.68 19.66 36.84
C GLY A 126 37.89 20.35 36.21
N PHE A 127 38.01 20.30 34.89
CA PHE A 127 39.07 20.97 34.14
C PHE A 127 39.06 22.49 34.37
N PHE A 128 37.90 23.15 34.24
CA PHE A 128 37.80 24.58 34.47
C PHE A 128 38.13 24.95 35.93
N SER A 129 37.59 24.21 36.91
CA SER A 129 37.86 24.46 38.32
C SER A 129 39.35 24.40 38.64
N GLN A 130 40.05 23.36 38.14
CA GLN A 130 41.48 23.21 38.36
C GLN A 130 42.31 24.30 37.67
N GLN A 131 42.04 24.60 36.40
CA GLN A 131 42.79 25.61 35.64
C GLN A 131 42.62 27.02 36.24
N PHE A 132 41.42 27.35 36.74
CA PHE A 132 41.20 28.63 37.42
C PHE A 132 41.92 28.69 38.77
N ALA A 133 41.92 27.61 39.55
CA ALA A 133 42.64 27.56 40.82
C ALA A 133 44.16 27.79 40.63
N GLU A 134 44.76 27.12 39.64
CA GLU A 134 46.17 27.29 39.28
C GLU A 134 46.47 28.73 38.83
N LEU A 135 45.58 29.36 38.06
CA LEU A 135 45.75 30.73 37.60
C LEU A 135 45.67 31.75 38.75
N VAL A 136 44.73 31.58 39.68
CA VAL A 136 44.60 32.46 40.86
C VAL A 136 45.83 32.33 41.74
N GLU A 137 46.30 31.11 42.01
CA GLU A 137 47.52 30.87 42.79
C GLU A 137 48.75 31.52 42.13
N ALA A 138 48.88 31.40 40.79
CA ALA A 138 49.96 32.04 40.05
C ALA A 138 49.91 33.58 40.12
N ILE A 139 48.71 34.18 40.08
CA ILE A 139 48.52 35.63 40.22
C ILE A 139 48.90 36.09 41.62
N GLU A 140 48.46 35.38 42.65
CA GLU A 140 48.79 35.68 44.05
C GLU A 140 50.30 35.60 44.30
N ALA A 141 50.95 34.50 43.88
CA ALA A 141 52.38 34.31 44.02
C ALA A 141 53.17 35.44 43.32
N ARG A 142 52.75 35.83 42.12
CA ARG A 142 53.40 36.90 41.35
C ARG A 142 53.17 38.29 41.96
N SER A 143 52.00 38.54 42.53
CA SER A 143 51.71 39.78 43.26
C SER A 143 52.57 39.87 44.53
N GLN A 144 52.64 38.79 45.33
CA GLN A 144 53.48 38.73 46.54
C GLN A 144 54.97 38.94 46.22
N GLY A 145 55.49 38.27 45.19
CA GLY A 145 56.86 38.46 44.74
C GLY A 145 57.14 39.91 44.33
N SER A 146 56.20 40.56 43.63
CA SER A 146 56.32 41.97 43.23
C SER A 146 56.27 42.91 44.43
N ARG A 147 55.41 42.65 45.43
CA ARG A 147 55.37 43.42 46.69
C ARG A 147 56.71 43.35 47.43
N GLY A 148 57.32 42.16 47.53
CA GLY A 148 58.62 42.01 48.19
C GLY A 148 59.74 42.83 47.51
N VAL A 149 59.72 42.94 46.18
CA VAL A 149 60.67 43.81 45.45
C VAL A 149 60.40 45.28 45.76
N ILE A 150 59.13 45.69 45.78
CA ILE A 150 58.74 47.07 46.11
C ILE A 150 59.11 47.42 47.56
N ASP A 151 58.87 46.52 48.52
CA ASP A 151 59.26 46.70 49.93
C ASP A 151 60.77 46.94 50.07
N ALA A 152 61.58 46.20 49.29
CA ALA A 152 63.02 46.38 49.26
C ALA A 152 63.42 47.76 48.70
N ILE A 153 62.76 48.23 47.64
CA ILE A 153 62.97 49.57 47.07
C ILE A 153 62.55 50.66 48.06
N ASP A 154 61.42 50.51 48.76
CA ASP A 154 60.98 51.45 49.80
C ASP A 154 62.03 51.57 50.90
N ASN A 155 62.54 50.43 51.37
CA ASN A 155 63.55 50.39 52.41
C ASN A 155 64.88 51.05 51.96
N ILE A 156 65.30 50.81 50.72
CA ILE A 156 66.43 51.52 50.11
C ILE A 156 66.14 53.02 50.09
N GLY A 157 64.97 53.44 49.62
CA GLY A 157 64.55 54.85 49.61
C GLY A 157 64.60 55.49 50.98
N ARG A 158 64.07 54.83 52.03
CA ARG A 158 64.13 55.30 53.43
C ARG A 158 65.55 55.39 53.96
N THR A 159 66.38 54.39 53.66
CA THR A 159 67.79 54.39 54.08
C THR A 159 68.56 55.52 53.42
N VAL A 160 68.37 55.73 52.11
CA VAL A 160 68.97 56.84 51.36
C VAL A 160 68.47 58.18 51.89
N GLN A 161 67.19 58.31 52.23
CA GLN A 161 66.63 59.51 52.85
C GLN A 161 67.33 59.82 54.19
N LEU A 162 67.48 58.83 55.07
CA LEU A 162 68.19 59.00 56.34
C LEU A 162 69.66 59.38 56.15
N LEU A 163 70.35 58.72 55.22
CA LEU A 163 71.74 59.04 54.87
C LEU A 163 71.86 60.48 54.34
N SER A 164 70.93 60.92 53.50
CA SER A 164 70.92 62.28 52.96
C SER A 164 70.69 63.34 54.05
N ILE A 165 69.86 63.04 55.06
CA ILE A 165 69.63 63.92 56.21
C ILE A 165 70.92 64.01 57.05
N ASN A 166 71.57 62.89 57.33
CA ASN A 166 72.84 62.88 58.04
C ASN A 166 73.92 63.66 57.28
N ALA A 167 73.99 63.49 55.95
CA ALA A 167 74.91 64.22 55.09
C ALA A 167 74.62 65.73 55.05
N ALA A 168 73.34 66.12 55.05
CA ALA A 168 72.93 67.53 55.11
C ALA A 168 73.28 68.18 56.45
N ILE A 169 73.13 67.44 57.56
CA ILE A 169 73.54 67.89 58.90
C ILE A 169 75.06 68.09 58.95
N GLU A 170 75.84 67.13 58.44
CA GLU A 170 77.31 67.22 58.41
C GLU A 170 77.80 68.36 57.50
N ALA A 171 77.13 68.56 56.36
CA ALA A 171 77.41 69.68 55.46
C ALA A 171 77.11 71.04 56.11
N ALA A 172 76.08 71.14 56.95
CA ALA A 172 75.81 72.33 57.75
C ALA A 172 76.86 72.53 58.86
N HIS A 173 77.37 71.45 59.46
CA HIS A 173 78.42 71.48 60.48
C HIS A 173 79.77 71.97 59.94
N ALA A 174 80.10 71.64 58.67
CA ALA A 174 81.32 72.06 57.99
C ALA A 174 81.35 73.54 57.54
N GLY A 175 80.26 74.29 57.71
CA GLY A 175 80.21 75.72 57.40
C GLY A 175 80.39 76.06 55.91
N GLU A 176 81.21 77.08 55.59
CA GLU A 176 81.48 77.51 54.20
C GLU A 176 82.06 76.38 53.33
N SER A 177 82.88 75.49 53.90
CA SER A 177 83.49 74.34 53.21
C SER A 177 82.47 73.25 52.83
N GLY A 178 81.28 73.25 53.42
CA GLY A 178 80.23 72.23 53.22
C GLY A 178 79.16 72.58 52.18
N ARG A 179 79.16 73.80 51.59
CA ARG A 179 78.05 74.26 50.71
C ARG A 179 77.79 73.37 49.49
N GLY A 180 78.83 72.85 48.85
CA GLY A 180 78.69 71.93 47.71
C GLY A 180 78.11 70.58 48.12
N PHE A 181 78.51 70.07 49.29
CA PHE A 181 77.96 68.83 49.86
C PHE A 181 76.50 68.99 50.29
N ALA A 182 76.10 70.16 50.79
CA ALA A 182 74.72 70.44 51.17
C ALA A 182 73.75 70.36 49.97
N VAL A 183 74.17 70.84 48.80
CA VAL A 183 73.36 70.75 47.57
C VAL A 183 73.20 69.30 47.12
N VAL A 184 74.29 68.52 47.13
CA VAL A 184 74.23 67.09 46.78
C VAL A 184 73.36 66.31 47.77
N ALA A 185 73.47 66.60 49.07
CA ALA A 185 72.64 65.96 50.09
C ALA A 185 71.14 66.28 49.90
N GLN A 186 70.79 67.52 49.54
CA GLN A 186 69.42 67.91 49.24
C GLN A 186 68.88 67.20 47.97
N GLU A 187 69.69 67.10 46.91
CA GLU A 187 69.29 66.39 45.68
C GLU A 187 69.06 64.88 45.94
N ILE A 188 69.92 64.24 46.73
CA ILE A 188 69.76 62.85 47.15
C ILE A 188 68.47 62.67 47.97
N ARG A 189 68.16 63.64 48.85
CA ARG A 189 66.93 63.65 49.66
C ARG A 189 65.69 63.74 48.78
N GLU A 190 65.67 64.64 47.82
CA GLU A 190 64.55 64.78 46.89
C GLU A 190 64.38 63.55 45.99
N LEU A 191 65.48 62.93 45.56
CA LEU A 191 65.46 61.66 44.83
C LEU A 191 64.88 60.51 45.67
N ALA A 192 65.26 60.42 46.95
CA ALA A 192 64.73 59.42 47.86
C ALA A 192 63.22 59.60 48.12
N LEU A 193 62.76 60.84 48.31
CA LEU A 193 61.34 61.16 48.46
C LEU A 193 60.53 60.83 47.20
N ARG A 194 61.06 61.16 46.01
CA ARG A 194 60.45 60.76 44.72
C ARG A 194 60.41 59.25 44.54
N THR A 195 61.43 58.54 45.00
CA THR A 195 61.47 57.07 44.95
C THR A 195 60.37 56.48 45.82
N GLN A 196 60.17 57.00 47.04
CA GLN A 196 59.09 56.57 47.94
C GLN A 196 57.70 56.89 47.36
N ASP A 197 57.51 58.05 46.74
CA ASP A 197 56.25 58.38 46.06
C ASP A 197 55.94 57.42 44.88
N ASN A 198 56.97 57.08 44.09
CA ASN A 198 56.83 56.11 43.00
C ASN A 198 56.57 54.68 43.51
N VAL A 199 57.18 54.30 44.63
CA VAL A 199 56.91 53.04 45.34
C VAL A 199 55.45 52.97 45.78
N GLN A 200 54.90 54.06 46.33
CA GLN A 200 53.49 54.11 46.73
C GLN A 200 52.55 53.89 45.55
N LYS A 201 52.82 54.54 44.42
CA LYS A 201 52.07 54.32 43.16
C LYS A 201 52.23 52.90 42.62
N ALA A 202 53.40 52.29 42.81
CA ALA A 202 53.63 50.90 42.40
C ALA A 202 52.81 49.90 43.23
N TYR A 203 52.61 50.15 44.54
CA TYR A 203 51.70 49.33 45.36
C TYR A 203 50.26 49.37 44.84
N GLU A 204 49.77 50.54 44.45
CA GLU A 204 48.42 50.70 43.88
C GLU A 204 48.26 49.95 42.55
N GLN A 205 49.31 49.89 41.71
CA GLN A 205 49.27 49.19 40.42
C GLN A 205 49.44 47.67 40.52
N ILE A 206 50.06 47.16 41.59
CA ILE A 206 50.29 45.71 41.82
C ILE A 206 49.16 45.05 42.62
N ASP A 207 48.15 45.83 43.02
CA ASP A 207 46.92 45.24 43.55
C ASP A 207 46.15 44.50 42.46
N LEU A 208 46.37 43.18 42.39
CA LEU A 208 45.72 42.28 41.46
C LEU A 208 44.46 41.64 42.05
N SER A 209 44.05 42.00 43.27
CA SER A 209 42.82 41.50 43.88
C SER A 209 41.55 41.73 43.02
N PRO A 210 41.41 42.85 42.27
CA PRO A 210 40.29 43.02 41.34
C PRO A 210 40.27 41.99 40.19
N LEU A 211 41.45 41.61 39.68
CA LEU A 211 41.58 40.61 38.62
C LEU A 211 41.23 39.21 39.13
N ALA A 212 41.66 38.87 40.35
CA ALA A 212 41.28 37.62 41.01
C ALA A 212 39.75 37.53 41.20
N GLY A 213 39.11 38.61 41.65
CA GLY A 213 37.65 38.67 41.79
C GLY A 213 36.90 38.52 40.45
N GLN A 214 37.41 39.11 39.36
CA GLN A 214 36.84 38.92 38.02
C GLN A 214 36.97 37.47 37.53
N LEU A 215 38.07 36.79 37.85
CA LEU A 215 38.26 35.38 37.51
C LEU A 215 37.31 34.47 38.30
N GLU A 216 37.09 34.74 39.59
CA GLU A 216 36.09 34.02 40.39
C GLU A 216 34.67 34.19 39.81
N GLU A 217 34.30 35.40 39.38
CA GLU A 217 33.00 35.67 38.76
C GLU A 217 32.85 34.96 37.41
N MET A 218 33.92 34.92 36.60
CA MET A 218 33.95 34.14 35.36
C MET A 218 33.79 32.64 35.61
N LEU A 219 34.47 32.08 36.62
CA LEU A 219 34.33 30.66 36.99
C LEU A 219 32.89 30.34 37.38
N LYS A 220 32.30 31.16 38.25
CA LYS A 220 30.90 30.99 38.66
C LYS A 220 29.92 31.05 37.49
N THR A 221 30.20 31.94 36.52
CA THR A 221 29.40 32.04 35.29
C THR A 221 29.55 30.81 34.42
N ALA A 222 30.77 30.30 34.24
CA ALA A 222 31.05 29.07 33.49
C ALA A 222 30.37 27.84 34.12
N GLU A 223 30.45 27.69 35.44
CA GLU A 223 29.75 26.63 36.19
C GLU A 223 28.24 26.70 35.97
N THR A 224 27.67 27.90 36.03
CA THR A 224 26.24 28.12 35.81
C THR A 224 25.84 27.74 34.37
N GLN A 225 26.64 28.11 33.37
CA GLN A 225 26.36 27.75 31.97
C GLN A 225 26.50 26.25 31.70
N LEU A 226 27.51 25.59 32.27
CA LEU A 226 27.68 24.14 32.17
C LEU A 226 26.52 23.39 32.82
N ALA A 227 26.05 23.85 33.99
CA ALA A 227 24.88 23.29 34.65
C ALA A 227 23.61 23.43 33.78
N MET A 228 23.37 24.60 33.19
CA MET A 228 22.24 24.79 32.27
C MET A 228 22.35 23.94 31.00
N LEU A 229 23.55 23.77 30.46
CA LEU A 229 23.78 22.90 29.31
C LEU A 229 23.45 21.43 29.66
N GLY A 230 23.95 20.94 30.80
CA GLY A 230 23.65 19.59 31.28
C GLY A 230 22.15 19.37 31.44
N GLN A 231 21.44 20.35 32.01
CA GLN A 231 19.99 20.27 32.15
C GLN A 231 19.27 20.19 30.79
N ARG A 232 19.62 21.05 29.82
CA ARG A 232 19.00 21.04 28.48
C ARG A 232 19.21 19.73 27.74
N VAL A 233 20.38 19.12 27.90
CA VAL A 233 20.65 17.85 27.23
C VAL A 233 19.93 16.70 27.93
N SER A 234 19.90 16.69 29.26
CA SER A 234 19.08 15.73 30.03
C SER A 234 17.61 15.78 29.58
N GLU A 235 17.02 16.97 29.45
CA GLU A 235 15.64 17.16 28.96
C GLU A 235 15.46 16.66 27.52
N SER A 236 16.44 16.89 26.64
CA SER A 236 16.40 16.43 25.24
C SER A 236 16.46 14.90 25.13
N LEU A 237 17.34 14.27 25.90
CA LEU A 237 17.47 12.80 25.95
C LEU A 237 16.22 12.16 26.57
N GLN A 238 15.63 12.78 27.59
CA GLN A 238 14.37 12.32 28.18
C GLN A 238 13.21 12.41 27.17
N THR A 239 13.17 13.47 26.37
CA THR A 239 12.20 13.61 25.27
C THR A 239 12.39 12.51 24.22
N LEU A 240 13.63 12.23 23.83
CA LEU A 240 13.97 11.17 22.89
C LEU A 240 13.54 9.79 23.42
N HIS A 241 13.82 9.49 24.68
CA HIS A 241 13.39 8.24 25.32
C HIS A 241 11.87 8.10 25.31
N GLY A 242 11.14 9.17 25.66
CA GLY A 242 9.68 9.16 25.61
C GLY A 242 9.08 9.08 24.20
N LEU A 243 9.83 9.43 23.15
CA LEU A 243 9.44 9.16 21.76
C LEU A 243 9.65 7.69 21.39
N LEU A 244 10.78 7.10 21.79
CA LEU A 244 11.07 5.69 21.57
C LEU A 244 10.05 4.77 22.30
N ASP A 245 9.66 5.11 23.53
CA ASP A 245 8.63 4.37 24.28
C ASP A 245 7.28 4.40 23.58
N ARG A 246 6.88 5.59 23.08
CA ARG A 246 5.63 5.73 22.30
C ARG A 246 5.68 4.96 20.99
N MET A 247 6.84 4.91 20.33
CA MET A 247 7.01 4.07 19.14
C MET A 247 6.88 2.59 19.49
N ALA A 248 7.45 2.14 20.61
CA ALA A 248 7.31 0.76 21.07
C ALA A 248 5.85 0.41 21.40
N GLU A 249 5.11 1.33 22.04
CA GLU A 249 3.68 1.17 22.30
C GLU A 249 2.88 1.07 20.99
N HIS A 250 3.13 1.98 20.04
CA HIS A 250 2.49 1.93 18.71
C HIS A 250 2.80 0.62 17.97
N LEU A 251 4.02 0.09 18.04
CA LEU A 251 4.32 -1.23 17.49
C LEU A 251 3.50 -2.34 18.16
N GLY A 252 3.30 -2.26 19.49
CA GLY A 252 2.44 -3.19 20.23
C GLY A 252 0.97 -3.11 19.79
N GLN A 253 0.47 -1.90 19.52
CA GLN A 253 -0.87 -1.70 18.96
C GLN A 253 -0.97 -2.26 17.54
N ILE A 254 0.03 -2.04 16.68
CA ILE A 254 0.06 -2.59 15.31
C ILE A 254 0.09 -4.11 15.36
N GLU A 255 0.87 -4.72 16.26
CA GLU A 255 0.90 -6.18 16.43
C GLU A 255 -0.45 -6.74 16.91
N THR A 256 -1.10 -6.06 17.87
CA THR A 256 -2.41 -6.47 18.38
C THR A 256 -3.48 -6.37 17.30
N ASN A 257 -3.46 -5.29 16.52
CA ASN A 257 -4.33 -5.12 15.35
C ASN A 257 -4.00 -6.12 14.24
N ASN A 258 -2.76 -6.59 14.13
CA ASN A 258 -2.41 -7.66 13.19
C ASN A 258 -2.91 -9.04 13.65
N ARG A 259 -3.06 -9.26 14.97
CA ARG A 259 -3.72 -10.46 15.54
C ARG A 259 -5.24 -10.44 15.44
N VAL A 260 -5.85 -9.30 15.08
CA VAL A 260 -7.31 -9.13 14.93
C VAL A 260 -7.64 -8.41 13.61
N ILE A 261 -8.01 -9.16 12.57
CA ILE A 261 -9.22 -8.93 11.76
C ILE A 261 -9.46 -7.49 11.23
N ALA A 262 -9.50 -7.32 9.90
CA ALA A 262 -10.47 -6.39 9.26
C ALA A 262 -10.81 -6.85 7.84
N ALA A 263 -9.82 -7.16 7.01
CA ALA A 263 -10.06 -7.63 5.63
C ALA A 263 -10.50 -9.10 5.57
N GLY A 264 -9.88 -9.99 6.37
CA GLY A 264 -10.14 -11.44 6.32
C GLY A 264 -11.52 -11.87 6.82
N VAL A 265 -12.10 -11.16 7.79
CA VAL A 265 -13.46 -11.49 8.27
C VAL A 265 -14.51 -10.97 7.31
N THR A 266 -14.37 -9.76 6.77
CA THR A 266 -15.36 -9.25 5.80
C THR A 266 -15.33 -10.03 4.48
N ILE A 267 -14.14 -10.38 3.97
CA ILE A 267 -14.01 -11.26 2.80
C ILE A 267 -14.54 -12.67 3.12
N GLY A 268 -14.21 -13.19 4.31
CA GLY A 268 -14.72 -14.47 4.80
C GLY A 268 -16.26 -14.48 4.91
N GLU A 269 -16.88 -13.43 5.44
CA GLU A 269 -18.33 -13.31 5.63
C GLU A 269 -19.08 -13.24 4.29
N ALA A 270 -18.62 -12.42 3.35
CA ALA A 270 -19.24 -12.31 2.03
C ALA A 270 -19.05 -13.59 1.18
N GLY A 271 -17.86 -14.21 1.26
CA GLY A 271 -17.59 -15.52 0.66
C GLY A 271 -18.45 -16.62 1.28
N ASP A 272 -18.55 -16.68 2.61
CA ASP A 272 -19.31 -17.67 3.36
C ASP A 272 -20.82 -17.57 3.08
N GLN A 273 -21.39 -16.36 3.02
CA GLN A 273 -22.81 -16.18 2.67
C GLN A 273 -23.13 -16.72 1.27
N HIS A 274 -22.28 -16.41 0.29
CA HIS A 274 -22.47 -16.90 -1.07
C HIS A 274 -22.34 -18.43 -1.17
N LEU A 275 -21.29 -18.98 -0.55
CA LEU A 275 -21.06 -20.43 -0.45
C LEU A 275 -22.26 -21.13 0.18
N ARG A 276 -22.78 -20.62 1.31
CA ARG A 276 -23.99 -21.15 1.96
C ARG A 276 -25.20 -21.08 1.02
N SER A 277 -25.39 -19.98 0.31
CA SER A 277 -26.53 -19.83 -0.61
C SER A 277 -26.49 -20.85 -1.75
N ARG A 278 -25.33 -21.04 -2.41
CA ARG A 278 -25.18 -22.01 -3.50
C ARG A 278 -25.24 -23.46 -3.00
N THR A 279 -24.65 -23.74 -1.84
CA THR A 279 -24.70 -25.07 -1.20
C THR A 279 -26.13 -25.44 -0.80
N ASN A 280 -26.87 -24.54 -0.16
CA ASN A 280 -28.26 -24.80 0.22
C ASN A 280 -29.14 -25.01 -1.02
N TRP A 281 -28.94 -24.24 -2.09
CA TRP A 281 -29.64 -24.49 -3.35
C TRP A 281 -29.32 -25.88 -3.90
N SER A 282 -28.05 -26.27 -3.95
CA SER A 282 -27.63 -27.61 -4.38
C SER A 282 -28.29 -28.72 -3.56
N LEU A 283 -28.34 -28.57 -2.23
CA LEU A 283 -28.98 -29.53 -1.33
C LEU A 283 -30.50 -29.61 -1.53
N ASP A 284 -31.17 -28.46 -1.65
CA ASP A 284 -32.61 -28.45 -1.88
C ASP A 284 -32.96 -29.07 -3.24
N LEU A 285 -32.18 -28.77 -4.28
CA LEU A 285 -32.36 -29.34 -5.61
C LEU A 285 -32.18 -30.87 -5.58
N LEU A 286 -31.18 -31.36 -4.84
CA LEU A 286 -30.99 -32.80 -4.61
C LEU A 286 -32.17 -33.45 -3.88
N HIS A 287 -32.73 -32.80 -2.86
CA HIS A 287 -33.93 -33.30 -2.18
C HIS A 287 -35.13 -33.35 -3.13
N ASP A 288 -35.38 -32.30 -3.91
CA ASP A 288 -36.48 -32.27 -4.88
C ASP A 288 -36.32 -33.36 -5.96
N LEU A 289 -35.09 -33.61 -6.43
CA LEU A 289 -34.78 -34.70 -7.36
C LEU A 289 -35.07 -36.08 -6.75
N GLN A 290 -34.71 -36.32 -5.49
CA GLN A 290 -35.01 -37.58 -4.79
C GLN A 290 -36.52 -37.80 -4.62
N ASP A 291 -37.28 -36.75 -4.34
CA ASP A 291 -38.73 -36.83 -4.21
C ASP A 291 -39.42 -37.09 -5.55
N ILE A 292 -38.94 -36.47 -6.63
CA ILE A 292 -39.40 -36.77 -7.99
C ILE A 292 -39.12 -38.23 -8.37
N GLN A 293 -38.05 -38.86 -7.87
CA GLN A 293 -37.82 -40.28 -8.14
C GLN A 293 -38.73 -41.22 -7.33
N ARG A 294 -39.13 -40.83 -6.12
CA ARG A 294 -40.04 -41.62 -5.27
C ARG A 294 -41.49 -41.55 -5.73
N SER A 295 -41.87 -40.48 -6.43
CA SER A 295 -43.21 -40.27 -6.97
C SER A 295 -43.18 -40.45 -8.49
N ASP A 296 -44.05 -41.27 -9.08
CA ASP A 296 -44.09 -41.52 -10.54
C ASP A 296 -44.55 -40.24 -11.30
N GLY A 297 -43.65 -39.26 -11.43
CA GLY A 297 -44.02 -37.85 -11.29
C GLY A 297 -43.53 -36.92 -12.40
N ALA A 298 -43.85 -37.19 -13.66
CA ALA A 298 -43.58 -36.26 -14.76
C ALA A 298 -44.13 -34.83 -14.50
N GLN A 299 -45.24 -34.71 -13.77
CA GLN A 299 -45.82 -33.42 -13.36
C GLN A 299 -44.95 -32.69 -12.31
N ASN A 300 -44.37 -33.42 -11.36
CA ASN A 300 -43.47 -32.86 -10.34
C ASN A 300 -42.16 -32.40 -10.98
N MET A 301 -41.65 -33.17 -11.96
CA MET A 301 -40.50 -32.78 -12.77
C MET A 301 -40.76 -31.47 -13.51
N GLN A 302 -41.86 -31.36 -14.26
CA GLN A 302 -42.19 -30.13 -14.99
C GLN A 302 -42.38 -28.92 -14.06
N ARG A 303 -42.97 -29.14 -12.87
CA ARG A 303 -43.11 -28.09 -11.85
C ARG A 303 -41.74 -27.60 -11.39
N LEU A 304 -40.81 -28.51 -11.05
CA LEU A 304 -39.47 -28.15 -10.60
C LEU A 304 -38.69 -27.39 -11.68
N LEU A 305 -38.75 -27.85 -12.93
CA LEU A 305 -38.12 -27.16 -14.07
C LEU A 305 -38.60 -25.72 -14.21
N ASN A 306 -39.91 -25.49 -14.06
CA ASN A 306 -40.51 -24.16 -14.09
C ASN A 306 -40.13 -23.30 -12.85
N GLU A 307 -39.95 -23.92 -11.68
CA GLU A 307 -39.46 -23.27 -10.46
C GLU A 307 -38.00 -22.84 -10.61
N GLU A 308 -37.14 -23.71 -11.13
CA GLU A 308 -35.72 -23.48 -11.41
C GLU A 308 -35.48 -22.60 -12.65
N LYS A 309 -36.54 -22.21 -13.36
CA LYS A 309 -36.49 -21.35 -14.57
C LYS A 309 -35.66 -21.95 -15.72
N LEU A 310 -35.58 -23.27 -15.78
CA LEU A 310 -34.86 -24.00 -16.82
C LEU A 310 -35.65 -24.03 -18.14
N GLN A 311 -34.94 -23.78 -19.24
CA GLN A 311 -35.50 -23.86 -20.59
C GLN A 311 -35.06 -25.17 -21.23
N LEU A 312 -36.03 -26.01 -21.62
CA LEU A 312 -35.80 -27.34 -22.20
C LEU A 312 -36.18 -27.44 -23.67
N GLN A 313 -36.73 -26.36 -24.22
CA GLN A 313 -37.17 -26.31 -25.60
C GLN A 313 -35.93 -26.31 -26.50
N HIS A 314 -35.85 -27.29 -27.40
CA HIS A 314 -34.72 -27.42 -28.33
C HIS A 314 -34.64 -26.25 -29.32
N ASP A 315 -35.77 -25.59 -29.57
CA ASP A 315 -35.93 -24.39 -30.39
C ASP A 315 -35.90 -23.09 -29.57
N TYR A 316 -35.49 -23.13 -28.30
CA TYR A 316 -35.39 -21.94 -27.47
C TYR A 316 -34.41 -20.92 -28.04
N ASP A 317 -34.91 -19.76 -28.44
CA ASP A 317 -34.13 -18.60 -28.87
C ASP A 317 -34.16 -17.52 -27.77
N ARG A 318 -33.01 -17.30 -27.13
CA ARG A 318 -32.85 -16.33 -26.04
C ARG A 318 -33.17 -14.90 -26.49
N LEU A 319 -32.81 -14.51 -27.73
CA LEU A 319 -33.11 -13.18 -28.26
C LEU A 319 -34.63 -13.00 -28.48
N ALA A 320 -35.31 -14.03 -28.97
CA ALA A 320 -36.75 -14.00 -29.14
C ALA A 320 -37.48 -13.86 -27.79
N ASP A 321 -37.06 -14.62 -26.76
CA ASP A 321 -37.61 -14.50 -25.40
C ASP A 321 -37.37 -13.11 -24.79
N ILE A 322 -36.17 -12.52 -24.96
CA ILE A 322 -35.88 -11.13 -24.53
C ILE A 322 -36.85 -10.14 -25.18
N ARG A 323 -37.05 -10.23 -26.50
CA ARG A 323 -37.96 -9.34 -27.24
C ARG A 323 -39.41 -9.52 -26.80
N GLN A 324 -39.83 -10.76 -26.56
CA GLN A 324 -41.18 -11.07 -26.07
C GLN A 324 -41.41 -10.51 -24.66
N ARG A 325 -40.42 -10.62 -23.77
CA ARG A 325 -40.46 -10.06 -22.42
C ARG A 325 -40.38 -8.53 -22.38
N GLY A 326 -39.78 -7.92 -23.40
CA GLY A 326 -39.54 -6.49 -23.45
C GLY A 326 -38.46 -6.01 -22.47
N GLU A 327 -37.64 -6.91 -21.93
CA GLU A 327 -36.57 -6.62 -20.96
C GLU A 327 -35.39 -7.57 -21.15
N VAL A 328 -34.16 -7.02 -21.19
CA VAL A 328 -32.90 -7.77 -21.20
C VAL A 328 -32.24 -7.68 -19.83
N ARG A 329 -31.83 -8.82 -19.29
CA ARG A 329 -31.11 -8.96 -18.01
C ARG A 329 -29.62 -9.01 -18.27
N ILE A 330 -28.89 -7.99 -17.83
CA ILE A 330 -27.45 -7.85 -18.07
C ILE A 330 -26.71 -7.96 -16.75
N ALA A 331 -25.88 -8.99 -16.58
CA ALA A 331 -25.02 -9.13 -15.42
C ALA A 331 -23.91 -8.07 -15.44
N ILE A 332 -23.70 -7.39 -14.31
CA ILE A 332 -22.75 -6.29 -14.20
C ILE A 332 -22.19 -6.13 -12.78
N GLU A 333 -20.92 -5.76 -12.66
CA GLU A 333 -20.30 -5.38 -11.38
C GLU A 333 -20.67 -3.94 -11.02
N PRO A 334 -21.35 -3.68 -9.90
CA PRO A 334 -21.80 -2.33 -9.56
C PRO A 334 -20.75 -1.41 -8.89
N HIS A 335 -19.53 -1.87 -8.62
CA HIS A 335 -18.51 -1.09 -7.90
C HIS A 335 -17.28 -0.70 -8.72
N PHE A 336 -17.24 -1.00 -10.03
CA PHE A 336 -16.12 -0.62 -10.88
C PHE A 336 -16.18 0.86 -11.27
N LYS A 337 -15.45 1.70 -10.52
CA LYS A 337 -15.31 3.13 -10.84
C LYS A 337 -14.83 3.31 -12.28
N GLY A 338 -15.51 4.16 -13.05
CA GLY A 338 -15.26 4.38 -14.48
C GLY A 338 -16.00 3.43 -15.42
N LEU A 339 -16.35 2.21 -15.01
CA LEU A 339 -17.00 1.19 -15.86
C LEU A 339 -18.48 1.01 -15.52
N SER A 340 -18.78 0.78 -14.25
CA SER A 340 -20.13 0.52 -13.75
C SER A 340 -20.17 0.78 -12.26
N PHE A 341 -20.63 1.97 -11.88
CA PHE A 341 -20.63 2.43 -10.50
C PHE A 341 -21.73 3.45 -10.22
N ARG A 342 -21.94 3.71 -8.94
CA ARG A 342 -22.82 4.79 -8.46
C ARG A 342 -22.01 5.97 -7.98
N THR A 343 -22.44 7.17 -8.33
CA THR A 343 -21.89 8.43 -7.81
C THR A 343 -22.38 8.75 -6.41
N ALA A 344 -23.54 8.24 -6.03
CA ALA A 344 -24.11 8.35 -4.68
C ALA A 344 -24.93 7.10 -4.32
N PRO A 345 -25.11 6.79 -3.02
CA PRO A 345 -25.99 5.71 -2.58
C PRO A 345 -27.40 5.84 -3.19
N GLY A 346 -27.90 4.76 -3.79
CA GLY A 346 -29.21 4.73 -4.44
C GLY A 346 -29.29 5.38 -5.84
N ALA A 347 -28.21 5.98 -6.35
CA ALA A 347 -28.16 6.46 -7.72
C ALA A 347 -28.19 5.31 -8.75
N ALA A 348 -28.56 5.64 -9.99
CA ALA A 348 -28.46 4.69 -11.10
C ALA A 348 -26.99 4.37 -11.42
N LEU A 349 -26.74 3.17 -11.95
CA LEU A 349 -25.41 2.79 -12.45
C LEU A 349 -25.02 3.64 -13.65
N VAL A 350 -23.84 4.25 -13.57
CA VAL A 350 -23.18 5.01 -14.62
C VAL A 350 -21.78 4.45 -14.86
N GLY A 351 -21.20 4.75 -16.01
CA GLY A 351 -19.88 4.24 -16.40
C GLY A 351 -19.89 3.72 -17.82
N LEU A 352 -18.71 3.42 -18.35
CA LEU A 352 -18.51 2.90 -19.70
C LEU A 352 -19.44 1.70 -20.01
N ASP A 353 -19.40 0.65 -19.18
CA ASP A 353 -20.13 -0.59 -19.41
C ASP A 353 -21.62 -0.39 -19.17
N ALA A 354 -21.99 0.34 -18.10
CA ALA A 354 -23.39 0.63 -17.81
C ALA A 354 -24.05 1.47 -18.93
N ASP A 355 -23.33 2.43 -19.52
CA ASP A 355 -23.82 3.24 -20.63
C ASP A 355 -23.88 2.43 -21.93
N LEU A 356 -22.88 1.58 -22.23
CA LEU A 356 -22.87 0.72 -23.42
C LEU A 356 -23.96 -0.37 -23.37
N ALA A 357 -24.14 -1.02 -22.23
CA ALA A 357 -25.20 -1.99 -22.00
C ALA A 357 -26.60 -1.37 -22.17
N ARG A 358 -26.79 -0.14 -21.68
CA ARG A 358 -28.03 0.62 -21.92
C ARG A 358 -28.22 0.98 -23.39
N ALA A 359 -27.16 1.36 -24.09
CA ALA A 359 -27.21 1.63 -25.52
C ALA A 359 -27.63 0.37 -26.32
N PHE A 360 -27.10 -0.80 -25.96
CA PHE A 360 -27.50 -2.08 -26.56
C PHE A 360 -28.97 -2.41 -26.30
N ALA A 361 -29.44 -2.31 -25.05
CA ALA A 361 -30.85 -2.55 -24.71
C ALA A 361 -31.80 -1.62 -25.48
N ASN A 362 -31.44 -0.33 -25.60
CA ASN A 362 -32.18 0.65 -26.39
C ASN A 362 -32.18 0.29 -27.88
N TRP A 363 -31.05 -0.15 -28.44
CA TRP A 363 -30.97 -0.60 -29.84
C TRP A 363 -31.85 -1.83 -30.09
N LEU A 364 -31.94 -2.75 -29.12
CA LEU A 364 -32.86 -3.89 -29.16
C LEU A 364 -34.34 -3.49 -29.01
N GLY A 365 -34.64 -2.28 -28.53
CA GLY A 365 -36.00 -1.81 -28.24
C GLY A 365 -36.60 -2.40 -26.96
N VAL A 366 -35.76 -2.81 -26.01
CA VAL A 366 -36.19 -3.44 -24.74
C VAL A 366 -35.66 -2.67 -23.53
N LYS A 367 -36.25 -2.88 -22.37
CA LYS A 367 -35.77 -2.30 -21.11
C LYS A 367 -34.47 -2.97 -20.67
N CYS A 368 -33.53 -2.18 -20.17
CA CYS A 368 -32.30 -2.68 -19.54
C CYS A 368 -32.56 -2.98 -18.06
N GLN A 369 -32.37 -4.24 -17.64
CA GLN A 369 -32.33 -4.65 -16.24
C GLN A 369 -30.92 -5.10 -15.88
N PHE A 370 -30.26 -4.36 -14.98
CA PHE A 370 -28.97 -4.80 -14.44
C PHE A 370 -29.19 -5.87 -13.36
N VAL A 371 -28.43 -6.96 -13.47
CA VAL A 371 -28.31 -8.01 -12.45
C VAL A 371 -26.95 -7.83 -11.81
N GLU A 372 -26.93 -7.17 -10.66
CA GLU A 372 -25.71 -6.74 -10.00
C GLU A 372 -25.03 -7.90 -9.26
N TYR A 373 -23.73 -8.09 -9.50
CA TYR A 373 -22.98 -9.21 -8.95
C TYR A 373 -21.47 -8.95 -8.92
N PRO A 374 -20.70 -9.60 -8.02
CA PRO A 374 -19.25 -9.53 -8.04
C PRO A 374 -18.67 -9.89 -9.42
N TRP A 375 -17.72 -9.09 -9.91
CA TRP A 375 -17.14 -9.23 -11.25
C TRP A 375 -16.68 -10.65 -11.58
N ASP A 376 -15.91 -11.26 -10.68
CA ASP A 376 -15.35 -12.61 -10.77
C ASP A 376 -16.41 -13.71 -10.84
N ARG A 377 -17.66 -13.38 -10.51
CA ARG A 377 -18.79 -14.30 -10.48
C ARG A 377 -19.88 -13.92 -11.47
N CYS A 378 -19.76 -12.82 -12.21
CA CYS A 378 -20.78 -12.38 -13.16
C CYS A 378 -21.08 -13.45 -14.23
N LEU A 379 -20.08 -14.21 -14.67
CA LEU A 379 -20.27 -15.29 -15.64
C LEU A 379 -21.17 -16.42 -15.11
N GLN A 380 -21.16 -16.66 -13.80
CA GLN A 380 -22.01 -17.66 -13.15
C GLN A 380 -23.49 -17.34 -13.33
N LEU A 381 -23.85 -16.06 -13.53
CA LEU A 381 -25.23 -15.64 -13.73
C LEU A 381 -25.84 -16.09 -15.06
N LEU A 382 -25.00 -16.52 -16.02
CA LEU A 382 -25.46 -17.15 -17.25
C LEU A 382 -25.91 -18.60 -17.04
N GLU A 383 -25.42 -19.24 -15.98
CA GLU A 383 -25.72 -20.63 -15.63
C GLU A 383 -26.67 -20.74 -14.43
N ALA A 384 -26.76 -19.72 -13.57
CA ALA A 384 -27.61 -19.71 -12.39
C ALA A 384 -27.98 -18.29 -11.94
N GLY A 385 -29.26 -18.01 -11.72
CA GLY A 385 -29.72 -16.72 -11.19
C GLY A 385 -29.05 -16.32 -9.86
N PRO A 386 -29.16 -15.05 -9.43
CA PRO A 386 -28.56 -14.59 -8.18
C PRO A 386 -29.02 -15.43 -6.98
N GLN A 387 -30.31 -15.73 -6.91
CA GLN A 387 -30.89 -16.64 -5.92
C GLN A 387 -31.68 -17.77 -6.60
N ARG A 388 -31.94 -18.82 -5.84
CA ARG A 388 -32.77 -19.95 -6.28
C ARG A 388 -34.15 -19.43 -6.73
N ARG A 389 -34.66 -19.97 -7.84
CA ARG A 389 -35.93 -19.57 -8.51
C ARG A 389 -35.92 -18.20 -9.19
N GLU A 390 -34.80 -17.48 -9.17
CA GLU A 390 -34.63 -16.30 -10.01
C GLU A 390 -34.11 -16.67 -11.39
N ARG A 391 -34.48 -15.88 -12.40
CA ARG A 391 -33.95 -16.06 -13.75
C ARG A 391 -32.46 -15.70 -13.81
N GLU A 392 -31.75 -16.39 -14.69
CA GLU A 392 -30.40 -16.05 -15.12
C GLU A 392 -30.30 -14.65 -15.73
N ALA A 393 -29.07 -14.18 -15.89
CA ALA A 393 -28.78 -13.10 -16.81
C ALA A 393 -28.85 -13.60 -18.25
N ASP A 394 -29.27 -12.73 -19.16
CA ASP A 394 -29.32 -13.01 -20.59
C ASP A 394 -27.91 -12.90 -21.21
N LEU A 395 -27.12 -11.94 -20.73
CA LEU A 395 -25.72 -11.70 -21.11
C LEU A 395 -24.94 -11.05 -19.97
N VAL A 396 -23.61 -11.01 -20.08
CA VAL A 396 -22.71 -10.28 -19.18
C VAL A 396 -22.03 -9.16 -19.93
N TRP A 397 -22.04 -7.95 -19.35
CA TRP A 397 -21.38 -6.78 -19.90
C TRP A 397 -20.69 -5.99 -18.78
N SER A 398 -19.48 -6.43 -18.43
CA SER A 398 -18.78 -5.93 -17.24
C SER A 398 -17.26 -6.08 -17.39
N ALA A 399 -16.63 -5.35 -18.30
CA ALA A 399 -15.18 -5.33 -18.50
C ALA A 399 -14.53 -6.73 -18.56
N LEU A 400 -15.14 -7.65 -19.33
CA LEU A 400 -14.69 -9.03 -19.39
C LEU A 400 -13.58 -9.18 -20.43
N PRO A 401 -12.38 -9.62 -20.03
CA PRO A 401 -11.37 -10.06 -20.97
C PRO A 401 -11.76 -11.46 -21.47
N PRO A 402 -11.78 -11.69 -22.79
CA PRO A 402 -12.06 -13.00 -23.35
C PRO A 402 -10.89 -13.94 -23.13
N MET A 403 -11.13 -15.05 -22.41
CA MET A 403 -10.11 -15.99 -21.97
C MET A 403 -10.48 -17.43 -22.34
N PRO A 404 -9.53 -18.28 -22.81
CA PRO A 404 -9.80 -19.68 -23.18
C PRO A 404 -10.36 -20.55 -22.03
N GLU A 405 -10.08 -20.17 -20.79
CA GLU A 405 -10.55 -20.87 -19.59
C GLU A 405 -12.07 -20.77 -19.40
N TYR A 406 -12.73 -19.79 -20.00
CA TYR A 406 -14.18 -19.59 -19.88
C TYR A 406 -14.96 -20.38 -20.94
N GLN A 407 -14.94 -21.72 -20.83
CA GLN A 407 -15.56 -22.60 -21.82
C GLN A 407 -17.11 -22.56 -21.83
N GLN A 408 -17.73 -22.15 -20.71
CA GLN A 408 -19.19 -22.10 -20.54
C GLN A 408 -19.84 -20.87 -21.18
N VAL A 409 -19.06 -19.95 -21.72
CA VAL A 409 -19.55 -18.68 -22.27
C VAL A 409 -18.95 -18.43 -23.64
N ALA A 410 -19.67 -17.76 -24.52
CA ALA A 410 -19.19 -17.32 -25.82
C ALA A 410 -19.09 -15.79 -25.85
N PHE A 411 -17.97 -15.28 -26.37
CA PHE A 411 -17.66 -13.86 -26.37
C PHE A 411 -18.05 -13.16 -27.67
N SER A 412 -18.51 -11.92 -27.54
CA SER A 412 -18.73 -11.00 -28.65
C SER A 412 -17.42 -10.45 -29.21
N ASN A 413 -17.48 -9.83 -30.38
CA ASN A 413 -16.45 -8.90 -30.83
C ASN A 413 -16.17 -7.84 -29.74
N PRO A 414 -14.96 -7.27 -29.69
CA PRO A 414 -14.62 -6.25 -28.72
C PRO A 414 -15.52 -5.00 -28.83
N TYR A 415 -16.13 -4.59 -27.72
CA TYR A 415 -16.89 -3.34 -27.68
C TYR A 415 -16.01 -2.13 -27.36
N VAL A 416 -14.83 -2.35 -26.76
CA VAL A 416 -13.86 -1.29 -26.44
C VAL A 416 -12.44 -1.84 -26.46
N PHE A 417 -11.51 -0.99 -26.91
CA PHE A 417 -10.07 -1.17 -26.76
C PHE A 417 -9.55 -0.12 -25.78
N LEU A 418 -8.52 -0.47 -25.03
CA LEU A 418 -7.94 0.40 -24.01
C LEU A 418 -6.48 0.07 -23.74
N PRO A 419 -5.68 1.08 -23.34
CA PRO A 419 -4.34 0.84 -22.84
C PRO A 419 -4.38 0.36 -21.38
N TYR A 420 -3.41 -0.49 -21.04
CA TYR A 420 -3.04 -0.79 -19.66
C TYR A 420 -2.06 0.30 -19.21
N ILE A 421 -2.45 1.17 -18.28
CA ILE A 421 -1.74 2.41 -17.96
C ILE A 421 -0.98 2.32 -16.64
N LEU A 422 -0.13 3.32 -16.39
CA LEU A 422 0.49 3.58 -15.10
C LEU A 422 -0.08 4.88 -14.53
N ALA A 423 -0.58 4.86 -13.30
CA ALA A 423 -1.06 6.02 -12.57
C ALA A 423 -0.14 6.35 -11.39
N LYS A 424 -0.08 7.63 -11.02
CA LYS A 424 0.66 8.14 -9.86
C LYS A 424 -0.11 9.23 -9.14
N ARG A 425 0.38 9.66 -7.97
CA ARG A 425 -0.13 10.88 -7.32
C ARG A 425 0.24 12.11 -8.13
N ALA A 426 -0.70 13.04 -8.24
CA ALA A 426 -0.54 14.30 -8.92
C ALA A 426 0.63 15.09 -8.31
N GLY A 427 1.55 15.55 -9.17
CA GLY A 427 2.71 16.33 -8.76
C GLY A 427 3.90 15.51 -8.25
N ASP A 428 3.79 14.17 -8.18
CA ASP A 428 4.93 13.31 -7.81
C ASP A 428 5.95 13.26 -8.95
N THR A 429 7.01 14.05 -8.87
CA THR A 429 8.05 14.13 -9.92
C THR A 429 9.02 12.94 -9.91
N ARG A 430 8.91 12.04 -8.93
CA ARG A 430 9.82 10.89 -8.77
C ARG A 430 9.50 9.77 -9.75
N ILE A 431 8.31 9.78 -10.36
CA ILE A 431 7.82 8.72 -11.25
C ILE A 431 7.33 9.37 -12.54
N ARG A 432 8.06 9.20 -13.64
CA ARG A 432 7.68 9.70 -14.98
C ARG A 432 7.32 8.56 -15.93
N GLY A 433 7.68 7.34 -15.57
CA GLY A 433 7.45 6.14 -16.36
C GLY A 433 7.88 4.90 -15.60
N ILE A 434 7.80 3.75 -16.28
CA ILE A 434 8.13 2.45 -15.69
C ILE A 434 9.58 2.37 -15.19
N ASP A 435 10.51 3.04 -15.86
CA ASP A 435 11.95 3.01 -15.53
C ASP A 435 12.26 3.69 -14.18
N ASP A 436 11.38 4.56 -13.69
CA ASP A 436 11.53 5.23 -12.40
C ASP A 436 10.97 4.40 -11.22
N LEU A 437 10.52 3.16 -11.45
CA LEU A 437 9.93 2.29 -10.42
C LEU A 437 10.95 1.49 -9.59
N GLN A 438 12.25 1.73 -9.78
CA GLN A 438 13.30 1.10 -9.00
C GLN A 438 13.12 1.39 -7.50
N ASP A 439 13.08 0.33 -6.68
CA ASP A 439 12.84 0.38 -5.23
C ASP A 439 11.52 1.06 -4.83
N LYS A 440 10.53 1.06 -5.72
CA LYS A 440 9.16 1.55 -5.46
C LYS A 440 8.19 0.43 -5.16
N VAL A 441 7.09 0.78 -4.49
CA VAL A 441 5.95 -0.11 -4.29
C VAL A 441 4.95 0.10 -5.43
N LEU A 442 4.72 -0.91 -6.25
CA LEU A 442 3.74 -0.84 -7.34
C LEU A 442 2.45 -1.57 -6.94
N GLY A 443 1.30 -0.93 -7.13
CA GLY A 443 0.00 -1.58 -7.07
C GLY A 443 -0.44 -2.11 -8.43
N CYS A 444 -1.16 -3.24 -8.47
CA CYS A 444 -1.87 -3.70 -9.65
C CYS A 444 -3.12 -4.51 -9.28
N ILE A 445 -3.99 -4.78 -10.24
CA ILE A 445 -5.07 -5.78 -10.04
C ILE A 445 -4.43 -7.18 -9.98
N ASN A 446 -4.96 -8.07 -9.13
CA ASN A 446 -4.54 -9.46 -9.06
C ASN A 446 -5.08 -10.28 -10.24
N ASP A 447 -4.63 -9.91 -11.43
CA ASP A 447 -4.95 -10.58 -12.68
C ASP A 447 -3.66 -11.21 -13.26
N PRO A 448 -3.67 -12.50 -13.59
CA PRO A 448 -2.54 -13.14 -14.25
C PRO A 448 -2.05 -12.41 -15.51
N ALA A 449 -2.94 -11.82 -16.31
CA ALA A 449 -2.55 -11.10 -17.52
C ALA A 449 -1.88 -9.76 -17.19
N ALA A 450 -2.36 -9.06 -16.16
CA ALA A 450 -1.69 -7.89 -15.58
C ALA A 450 -0.27 -8.23 -15.09
N LEU A 451 -0.12 -9.28 -14.28
CA LEU A 451 1.18 -9.71 -13.75
C LEU A 451 2.16 -10.12 -14.86
N GLU A 452 1.69 -10.86 -15.86
CA GLU A 452 2.49 -11.24 -17.02
C GLU A 452 2.93 -10.01 -17.83
N THR A 453 2.03 -9.04 -18.02
CA THR A 453 2.33 -7.78 -18.70
C THR A 453 3.43 -7.00 -17.99
N LEU A 454 3.35 -6.89 -16.66
CA LEU A 454 4.38 -6.24 -15.84
C LEU A 454 5.72 -6.97 -15.90
N ALA A 455 5.71 -8.31 -15.80
CA ALA A 455 6.91 -9.13 -15.90
C ALA A 455 7.57 -9.02 -17.30
N ALA A 456 6.76 -9.00 -18.37
CA ALA A 456 7.22 -8.84 -19.75
C ALA A 456 7.86 -7.46 -20.00
N ARG A 457 7.41 -6.44 -19.26
CA ARG A 457 8.04 -5.11 -19.26
C ARG A 457 9.33 -5.01 -18.42
N GLY A 458 9.78 -6.12 -17.82
CA GLY A 458 11.06 -6.19 -17.11
C GLY A 458 10.98 -5.82 -15.62
N LEU A 459 9.78 -5.64 -15.06
CA LEU A 459 9.59 -5.43 -13.62
C LEU A 459 9.80 -6.72 -12.85
N ARG A 460 10.53 -6.65 -11.73
CA ARG A 460 10.81 -7.77 -10.85
C ARG A 460 10.43 -7.43 -9.42
N TRP A 461 9.68 -8.32 -8.79
CA TRP A 461 9.29 -8.27 -7.38
C TRP A 461 9.67 -9.59 -6.72
N GLN A 462 9.36 -9.76 -5.44
CA GLN A 462 9.80 -10.90 -4.63
C GLN A 462 9.51 -12.26 -5.29
N ALA A 463 8.31 -12.47 -5.82
CA ALA A 463 7.90 -13.76 -6.39
C ALA A 463 8.60 -14.11 -7.71
N ASN A 464 9.00 -13.12 -8.51
CA ASN A 464 9.63 -13.36 -9.82
C ASN A 464 11.07 -12.80 -9.93
N ARG A 465 11.72 -12.47 -8.80
CA ARG A 465 13.05 -11.84 -8.76
C ARG A 465 14.12 -12.58 -9.59
N GLN A 466 13.98 -13.91 -9.72
CA GLN A 466 14.91 -14.78 -10.45
C GLN A 466 14.55 -14.96 -11.94
N GLN A 467 13.47 -14.35 -12.43
CA GLN A 467 13.04 -14.47 -13.82
C GLN A 467 13.97 -13.65 -14.74
N ALA A 468 14.52 -14.30 -15.77
CA ALA A 468 15.42 -13.66 -16.74
C ALA A 468 14.77 -12.45 -17.45
N GLY A 469 15.58 -11.46 -17.86
CA GLY A 469 15.10 -10.24 -18.54
C GLY A 469 14.61 -9.12 -17.62
N GLY A 470 14.80 -9.24 -16.31
CA GLY A 470 14.48 -8.19 -15.34
C GLY A 470 15.40 -6.98 -15.48
N ARG A 471 14.83 -5.78 -15.46
CA ARG A 471 15.55 -4.51 -15.56
C ARG A 471 15.33 -3.61 -14.35
N ILE A 472 14.14 -3.68 -13.75
CA ILE A 472 13.71 -2.81 -12.65
C ILE A 472 13.28 -3.69 -11.49
N ALA A 473 13.94 -3.55 -10.34
CA ALA A 473 13.58 -4.26 -9.13
C ALA A 473 12.67 -3.37 -8.26
N LEU A 474 11.43 -3.78 -8.10
CA LEU A 474 10.47 -3.16 -7.18
C LEU A 474 10.88 -3.44 -5.74
N ALA A 475 10.60 -2.49 -4.85
CA ALA A 475 10.65 -2.75 -3.41
C ALA A 475 9.57 -3.77 -3.03
N ASN A 476 8.35 -3.60 -3.56
CA ASN A 476 7.28 -4.58 -3.44
C ASN A 476 6.25 -4.43 -4.58
N LEU A 477 5.46 -5.47 -4.82
CA LEU A 477 4.29 -5.46 -5.68
C LEU A 477 3.07 -5.86 -4.86
N LEU A 478 2.06 -4.99 -4.81
CA LEU A 478 0.78 -5.27 -4.14
C LEU A 478 -0.29 -5.55 -5.19
N ALA A 479 -0.73 -6.80 -5.27
CA ALA A 479 -1.84 -7.21 -6.12
C ALA A 479 -3.17 -7.08 -5.37
N TYR A 480 -4.19 -6.48 -5.97
CA TYR A 480 -5.49 -6.21 -5.34
C TYR A 480 -6.59 -7.07 -5.99
N ASN A 481 -7.31 -7.85 -5.17
CA ASN A 481 -8.55 -8.54 -5.59
C ASN A 481 -9.77 -7.60 -5.51
N ASP A 482 -9.79 -6.72 -4.49
CA ASP A 482 -10.87 -5.77 -4.26
C ASP A 482 -10.55 -4.43 -4.93
N GLN A 483 -11.29 -4.12 -6.01
CA GLN A 483 -11.11 -2.89 -6.75
C GLN A 483 -11.60 -1.65 -6.02
N SER A 484 -12.37 -1.77 -4.93
CA SER A 484 -12.87 -0.59 -4.19
C SER A 484 -11.76 0.20 -3.49
N GLN A 485 -10.61 -0.43 -3.23
CA GLN A 485 -9.50 0.15 -2.46
C GLN A 485 -8.39 0.75 -3.33
N ILE A 486 -8.41 0.51 -4.64
CA ILE A 486 -7.25 0.75 -5.51
C ILE A 486 -6.94 2.24 -5.70
N HIS A 487 -7.93 3.12 -5.63
CA HIS A 487 -7.72 4.56 -5.78
C HIS A 487 -7.19 5.19 -4.49
N ASP A 488 -7.76 4.81 -3.34
CA ASP A 488 -7.34 5.28 -2.03
C ASP A 488 -5.92 4.82 -1.71
N CYS A 489 -5.54 3.58 -2.04
CA CYS A 489 -4.19 3.09 -1.77
C CYS A 489 -3.11 3.91 -2.49
N LEU A 490 -3.37 4.40 -3.71
CA LEU A 490 -2.44 5.28 -4.42
C LEU A 490 -2.46 6.70 -3.84
N ALA A 491 -3.66 7.23 -3.56
CA ALA A 491 -3.84 8.58 -3.05
C ALA A 491 -3.21 8.77 -1.67
N ASP A 492 -3.36 7.77 -0.79
CA ASP A 492 -2.87 7.78 0.59
C ASP A 492 -1.39 7.39 0.70
N GLY A 493 -0.78 6.94 -0.40
CA GLY A 493 0.65 6.61 -0.46
C GLY A 493 1.01 5.21 0.02
N VAL A 494 0.04 4.29 0.08
CA VAL A 494 0.30 2.86 0.34
C VAL A 494 1.13 2.26 -0.80
N VAL A 495 0.85 2.66 -2.04
CA VAL A 495 1.68 2.36 -3.21
C VAL A 495 2.23 3.63 -3.83
N ASP A 496 3.39 3.56 -4.47
CA ASP A 496 4.02 4.68 -5.15
C ASP A 496 3.37 4.98 -6.51
N ALA A 497 3.00 3.92 -7.25
CA ALA A 497 2.30 3.97 -8.52
C ALA A 497 1.32 2.79 -8.63
N PHE A 498 0.39 2.87 -9.59
CA PHE A 498 -0.60 1.81 -9.83
C PHE A 498 -0.72 1.47 -11.31
N ALA A 499 -0.60 0.19 -11.68
CA ALA A 499 -0.79 -0.31 -13.03
C ALA A 499 -2.20 -0.90 -13.20
N VAL A 500 -2.96 -0.43 -14.20
CA VAL A 500 -4.40 -0.70 -14.33
C VAL A 500 -4.94 -0.27 -15.68
N ASP A 501 -6.08 -0.81 -16.05
CA ASP A 501 -6.89 -0.46 -17.22
C ASP A 501 -7.33 1.01 -17.18
N LEU A 502 -7.18 1.72 -18.30
CA LEU A 502 -7.42 3.16 -18.38
C LEU A 502 -8.78 3.65 -17.83
N PRO A 503 -9.95 3.05 -18.16
CA PRO A 503 -11.24 3.60 -17.75
C PRO A 503 -11.36 3.75 -16.22
N ILE A 504 -10.75 2.82 -15.49
CA ILE A 504 -10.82 2.73 -14.02
C ILE A 504 -10.19 3.96 -13.37
N TYR A 505 -9.07 4.45 -13.91
CA TYR A 505 -8.35 5.61 -13.39
C TYR A 505 -8.68 6.90 -14.13
N HIS A 506 -9.17 6.84 -15.37
CA HIS A 506 -9.54 8.03 -16.12
C HIS A 506 -10.66 8.80 -15.41
N TRP A 507 -11.71 8.10 -14.98
CA TRP A 507 -12.76 8.74 -14.18
C TRP A 507 -12.23 9.23 -12.82
N ALA A 508 -11.35 8.46 -12.16
CA ALA A 508 -10.77 8.89 -10.88
C ALA A 508 -9.97 10.20 -11.00
N CYS A 509 -9.21 10.37 -12.07
CA CYS A 509 -8.37 11.56 -12.28
C CYS A 509 -9.17 12.77 -12.79
N HIS A 510 -10.16 12.55 -13.65
CA HIS A 510 -10.80 13.62 -14.44
C HIS A 510 -12.30 13.78 -14.21
N GLY A 511 -12.96 12.78 -13.61
CA GLY A 511 -14.40 12.78 -13.36
C GLY A 511 -14.81 13.95 -12.48
N PRO A 512 -15.92 14.66 -12.82
CA PRO A 512 -16.31 15.89 -12.12
C PRO A 512 -16.57 15.66 -10.63
N ASP A 513 -17.17 14.51 -10.29
CA ASP A 513 -17.56 14.12 -8.94
C ASP A 513 -16.57 13.14 -8.29
N SER A 514 -15.38 12.96 -8.87
CA SER A 514 -14.37 12.06 -8.30
C SER A 514 -13.69 12.68 -7.07
N PRO A 515 -13.61 11.97 -5.93
CA PRO A 515 -12.90 12.44 -4.74
C PRO A 515 -11.37 12.47 -4.93
N TRP A 516 -10.87 11.85 -6.00
CA TRP A 516 -9.45 11.79 -6.38
C TRP A 516 -9.07 12.77 -7.48
N ARG A 517 -10.04 13.55 -7.98
CA ARG A 517 -9.79 14.54 -9.03
C ARG A 517 -8.70 15.51 -8.59
N GLY A 518 -7.64 15.62 -9.39
CA GLY A 518 -6.48 16.47 -9.09
C GLY A 518 -5.53 15.92 -8.02
N LYS A 519 -5.82 14.78 -7.39
CA LYS A 519 -4.90 14.06 -6.50
C LYS A 519 -4.12 12.97 -7.21
N LEU A 520 -4.67 12.44 -8.30
CA LEU A 520 -4.09 11.38 -9.11
C LEU A 520 -3.90 11.86 -10.54
N GLU A 521 -2.92 11.28 -11.24
CA GLU A 521 -2.67 11.51 -12.65
C GLU A 521 -2.24 10.22 -13.36
N ILE A 522 -2.61 10.11 -14.64
CA ILE A 522 -2.25 8.98 -15.51
C ILE A 522 -1.03 9.37 -16.33
N LEU A 523 -0.03 8.49 -16.35
CA LEU A 523 1.12 8.64 -17.24
C LEU A 523 0.75 8.22 -18.67
N PRO A 524 1.23 8.95 -19.70
CA PRO A 524 0.93 8.62 -21.08
C PRO A 524 1.58 7.30 -21.48
N GLY A 525 0.89 6.55 -22.35
CA GLY A 525 1.40 5.32 -22.96
C GLY A 525 0.56 4.08 -22.62
N ASN A 526 1.04 2.93 -23.10
CA ASN A 526 0.50 1.62 -22.80
C ASN A 526 1.63 0.76 -22.24
N LEU A 527 1.38 0.06 -21.13
CA LEU A 527 2.28 -0.92 -20.50
C LEU A 527 2.18 -2.28 -21.17
N SER A 528 1.12 -2.57 -21.91
CA SER A 528 1.04 -3.77 -22.74
C SER A 528 1.66 -3.53 -24.13
N PRO A 529 2.23 -4.55 -24.81
CA PRO A 529 2.63 -4.45 -26.21
C PRO A 529 1.47 -4.21 -27.18
N GLN A 530 0.28 -4.72 -26.85
CA GLN A 530 -0.96 -4.57 -27.60
C GLN A 530 -2.02 -3.89 -26.74
N LEU A 531 -3.06 -3.33 -27.37
CA LEU A 531 -4.18 -2.81 -26.61
C LEU A 531 -4.93 -3.98 -25.95
N TRP A 532 -5.40 -3.75 -24.74
CA TRP A 532 -6.36 -4.63 -24.11
C TRP A 532 -7.75 -4.31 -24.65
N PHE A 533 -8.67 -5.25 -24.47
CA PHE A 533 -10.02 -5.10 -24.96
C PHE A 533 -11.01 -5.91 -24.12
N TYR A 534 -12.25 -5.46 -24.13
CA TYR A 534 -13.34 -6.14 -23.45
C TYR A 534 -14.43 -6.57 -24.43
N SER A 535 -15.04 -7.71 -24.12
CA SER A 535 -16.14 -8.30 -24.86
C SER A 535 -17.35 -8.53 -23.96
N ALA A 536 -18.55 -8.53 -24.53
CA ALA A 536 -19.72 -9.05 -23.85
C ALA A 536 -19.71 -10.59 -23.95
N ALA A 537 -20.39 -11.26 -23.03
CA ALA A 537 -20.47 -12.72 -23.01
C ALA A 537 -21.91 -13.20 -22.91
N VAL A 538 -22.22 -14.32 -23.57
CA VAL A 538 -23.49 -15.06 -23.45
C VAL A 538 -23.21 -16.51 -23.07
N ALA A 539 -24.23 -17.25 -22.61
CA ALA A 539 -24.08 -18.68 -22.35
C ALA A 539 -23.65 -19.42 -23.63
N ASN A 540 -22.66 -20.32 -23.53
CA ASN A 540 -22.17 -21.12 -24.66
C ASN A 540 -23.16 -22.27 -24.97
N GLN A 541 -24.34 -21.91 -25.43
CA GLN A 541 -25.44 -22.82 -25.75
C GLN A 541 -26.08 -22.43 -27.08
N PRO A 542 -26.61 -23.39 -27.86
CA PRO A 542 -27.25 -23.13 -29.15
C PRO A 542 -28.29 -22.01 -29.14
N GLY A 543 -29.10 -21.91 -28.07
CA GLY A 543 -30.13 -20.89 -27.92
C GLY A 543 -29.62 -19.45 -27.76
N SER A 544 -28.31 -19.25 -27.56
CA SER A 544 -27.67 -17.94 -27.42
C SER A 544 -27.11 -17.39 -28.74
N THR A 545 -27.07 -18.19 -29.82
CA THR A 545 -26.42 -17.84 -31.08
C THR A 545 -27.03 -16.58 -31.72
N SER A 546 -28.35 -16.46 -31.74
CA SER A 546 -29.08 -15.29 -32.25
C SER A 546 -28.75 -14.02 -31.45
N LEU A 547 -28.68 -14.13 -30.12
CA LEU A 547 -28.33 -13.03 -29.23
C LEU A 547 -26.89 -12.57 -29.46
N LEU A 548 -25.94 -13.50 -29.58
CA LEU A 548 -24.54 -13.15 -29.85
C LEU A 548 -24.37 -12.46 -31.20
N LYS A 549 -25.08 -12.92 -32.24
CA LYS A 549 -25.15 -12.23 -33.54
C LYS A 549 -25.66 -10.80 -33.40
N ALA A 550 -26.74 -10.60 -32.64
CA ALA A 550 -27.31 -9.29 -32.40
C ALA A 550 -26.35 -8.37 -31.63
N ILE A 551 -25.61 -8.90 -30.65
CA ILE A 551 -24.57 -8.14 -29.93
C ILE A 551 -23.46 -7.70 -30.90
N ASN A 552 -22.93 -8.62 -31.71
CA ASN A 552 -21.89 -8.29 -32.68
C ASN A 552 -22.37 -7.26 -33.70
N GLN A 553 -23.59 -7.42 -34.23
CA GLN A 553 -24.20 -6.46 -35.13
C GLN A 553 -24.32 -5.07 -34.49
N PHE A 554 -24.79 -4.99 -33.24
CA PHE A 554 -24.85 -3.72 -32.51
C PHE A 554 -23.45 -3.10 -32.37
N ILE A 555 -22.44 -3.88 -32.01
CA ILE A 555 -21.06 -3.38 -31.85
C ILE A 555 -20.55 -2.81 -33.18
N ASP A 556 -20.74 -3.53 -34.28
CA ASP A 556 -20.28 -3.13 -35.61
C ASP A 556 -20.99 -1.85 -36.12
N GLU A 557 -22.28 -1.68 -35.80
CA GLU A 557 -23.07 -0.48 -36.13
C GLU A 557 -22.78 0.70 -35.19
N PHE A 558 -22.58 0.44 -33.90
CA PHE A 558 -22.50 1.48 -32.87
C PHE A 558 -21.11 2.09 -32.76
N ARG A 559 -20.02 1.30 -32.85
CA ARG A 559 -18.64 1.82 -32.76
C ARG A 559 -18.32 2.98 -33.73
N PRO A 560 -18.74 2.97 -35.01
CA PRO A 560 -18.51 4.10 -35.91
C PRO A 560 -19.43 5.32 -35.66
N SER A 561 -20.42 5.21 -34.77
CA SER A 561 -21.40 6.27 -34.52
C SER A 561 -20.82 7.49 -33.78
N ALA A 562 -21.50 8.63 -33.87
CA ALA A 562 -21.19 9.81 -33.05
C ALA A 562 -21.40 9.54 -31.56
N SER A 563 -22.47 8.83 -31.21
CA SER A 563 -22.83 8.50 -29.82
C SER A 563 -21.76 7.66 -29.13
N TYR A 564 -21.16 6.68 -29.84
CA TYR A 564 -20.04 5.92 -29.30
C TYR A 564 -18.82 6.79 -29.05
N ARG A 565 -18.46 7.67 -30.00
CA ARG A 565 -17.34 8.61 -29.82
C ARG A 565 -17.53 9.51 -28.60
N GLU A 566 -18.74 10.04 -28.39
CA GLU A 566 -19.05 10.84 -27.20
C GLU A 566 -18.90 10.04 -25.90
N LEU A 567 -19.41 8.80 -25.88
CA LEU A 567 -19.33 7.90 -24.73
C LEU A 567 -17.87 7.56 -24.40
N ILE A 568 -17.07 7.19 -25.41
CA ILE A 568 -15.67 6.84 -25.22
C ILE A 568 -14.83 8.07 -24.83
N THR A 569 -15.06 9.23 -25.43
CA THR A 569 -14.40 10.47 -25.01
C THR A 569 -14.73 10.81 -23.55
N ARG A 570 -15.96 10.58 -23.11
CA ARG A 570 -16.35 10.81 -21.71
C ARG A 570 -15.60 9.89 -20.74
N TRP A 571 -15.50 8.60 -21.05
CA TRP A 571 -15.02 7.60 -20.08
C TRP A 571 -13.53 7.24 -20.24
N LEU A 572 -12.94 7.44 -21.41
CA LEU A 572 -11.52 7.16 -21.72
C LEU A 572 -10.75 8.41 -22.21
N GLY A 573 -11.43 9.53 -22.44
CA GLY A 573 -10.83 10.75 -23.00
C GLY A 573 -10.74 10.73 -24.53
N HIS A 574 -10.34 9.61 -25.12
CA HIS A 574 -10.36 9.40 -26.56
C HIS A 574 -10.55 7.93 -26.93
N GLY A 575 -10.91 7.68 -28.18
CA GLY A 575 -11.10 6.33 -28.72
C GLY A 575 -9.79 5.63 -29.04
N TYR A 576 -9.79 4.32 -28.77
CA TYR A 576 -8.75 3.40 -29.19
C TYR A 576 -9.36 2.35 -30.11
N ASP A 577 -8.55 1.85 -31.04
CA ASP A 577 -8.92 0.78 -31.94
C ASP A 577 -7.68 -0.05 -32.29
N ASP A 578 -7.87 -1.35 -32.47
CA ASP A 578 -6.81 -2.25 -32.92
C ASP A 578 -7.34 -3.09 -34.09
N PRO A 579 -7.11 -2.69 -35.35
CA PRO A 579 -7.64 -3.42 -36.50
C PRO A 579 -7.05 -4.82 -36.67
N ASN A 580 -5.98 -5.16 -35.94
CA ASN A 580 -5.33 -6.46 -35.99
C ASN A 580 -5.70 -7.34 -34.78
N TRP A 581 -6.73 -6.95 -34.01
CA TRP A 581 -7.18 -7.73 -32.88
C TRP A 581 -7.61 -9.15 -33.31
N HIS A 582 -7.30 -10.12 -32.46
CA HIS A 582 -7.76 -11.50 -32.60
C HIS A 582 -7.96 -12.10 -31.22
N PHE A 583 -8.85 -13.08 -31.11
CA PHE A 583 -8.93 -13.87 -29.88
C PHE A 583 -7.70 -14.76 -29.71
N SER A 584 -7.30 -14.97 -28.47
CA SER A 584 -6.38 -16.05 -28.12
C SER A 584 -6.96 -17.41 -28.56
N PRO A 585 -6.12 -18.37 -28.99
CA PRO A 585 -6.60 -19.71 -29.33
C PRO A 585 -7.39 -20.34 -28.18
N GLY A 586 -8.55 -20.93 -28.49
CA GLY A 586 -9.41 -21.63 -27.52
C GLY A 586 -10.53 -20.78 -26.90
N VAL A 587 -10.55 -19.46 -27.14
CA VAL A 587 -11.69 -18.61 -26.76
C VAL A 587 -12.94 -19.00 -27.57
N GLN A 588 -14.04 -19.22 -26.87
CA GLN A 588 -15.35 -19.48 -27.48
C GLN A 588 -15.92 -18.18 -28.03
N SER A 589 -16.42 -18.21 -29.27
CA SER A 589 -16.95 -17.04 -29.98
C SER A 589 -18.19 -17.43 -30.80
N LEU A 590 -18.65 -16.54 -31.68
CA LEU A 590 -19.78 -16.86 -32.54
C LEU A 590 -19.52 -18.07 -33.43
N SER A 591 -18.31 -18.22 -33.97
CA SER A 591 -17.99 -19.36 -34.84
C SER A 591 -18.11 -20.69 -34.11
N THR A 592 -17.69 -20.77 -32.85
CA THR A 592 -17.80 -22.01 -32.05
C THR A 592 -19.25 -22.38 -31.75
N LEU A 593 -20.12 -21.38 -31.57
CA LEU A 593 -21.56 -21.60 -31.42
C LEU A 593 -22.22 -22.05 -32.72
N GLU A 594 -21.80 -21.52 -33.86
CA GLU A 594 -22.31 -21.94 -35.17
C GLU A 594 -21.87 -23.36 -35.55
N ASP A 595 -20.66 -23.76 -35.16
CA ASP A 595 -20.13 -25.12 -35.39
C ASP A 595 -20.80 -26.19 -34.50
N SER A 596 -21.51 -25.80 -33.44
CA SER A 596 -22.19 -26.71 -32.49
C SER A 596 -23.68 -26.89 -32.74
N LEU A 597 -24.25 -26.14 -33.69
CA LEU A 597 -25.60 -26.28 -34.25
C LEU A 597 -25.60 -27.31 -35.39
#